data_AF-A0A7Y2I5V9-F1
#
_entry.id   AF-A0A7Y2I5V9-F1
#
_cell.length_a   1.000
_cell.length_b   1.000
_cell.length_c   1.000
_cell.angle_alpha   90.00
_cell.angle_beta   90.00
_cell.angle_gamma   90.00
#
_symmetry.space_group_name_H-M   'P 1'
#
loop_
_entity.id
_entity.type
_entity.pdbx_description
1 polymer ?
#
loop_
_entity_poly.entity_id
_entity_poly.type
_entity_poly.pdbx_seq_one_letter_code
_entity_poly.pdbx_strand_id
1 'polypeptide(L)'
;KPRLELDETIIHASTIRRVALVAAMLAGCLAMPWLGFLIPGIITFFLLMFIAMYDEWSMKRKILYPLVAVAIVVSFYTLFGNLLQVPLPVGSFFE
;
A
#
# COMPACT_ATOMS: atom_id res chain seq x y z
N LYS A 1 37.57 -6.70 5.51
CA LYS A 1 36.90 -7.98 5.83
C LYS A 1 35.58 -8.01 5.04
N PRO A 2 35.60 -8.48 3.78
CA PRO A 2 34.53 -8.21 2.79
C PRO A 2 33.16 -8.74 3.19
N ARG A 3 33.12 -9.81 3.97
CA ARG A 3 31.88 -10.44 4.45
C ARG A 3 31.09 -9.56 5.43
N LEU A 4 31.76 -8.70 6.22
CA LEU A 4 31.05 -7.82 7.17
C LEU A 4 30.34 -6.67 6.45
N GLU A 5 31.00 -6.08 5.44
CA GLU A 5 30.42 -4.97 4.67
C GLU A 5 29.21 -5.41 3.83
N LEU A 6 29.22 -6.65 3.34
CA LEU A 6 28.10 -7.24 2.60
C LEU A 6 26.89 -7.52 3.51
N ASP A 7 27.11 -7.84 4.79
CA ASP A 7 26.04 -8.10 5.76
C ASP A 7 25.37 -6.78 6.21
N GLU A 8 26.19 -5.75 6.50
CA GLU A 8 25.69 -4.41 6.84
C GLU A 8 24.85 -3.80 5.71
N THR A 9 25.30 -3.92 4.45
CA THR A 9 24.56 -3.38 3.29
C THR A 9 23.21 -4.06 3.08
N ILE A 10 23.12 -5.39 3.25
CA ILE A 10 21.86 -6.13 3.15
C ILE A 10 20.90 -5.74 4.29
N ILE A 11 21.40 -5.60 5.52
CA ILE A 11 20.59 -5.16 6.67
C ILE A 11 20.05 -3.75 6.44
N HIS A 12 20.87 -2.82 5.97
CA HIS A 12 20.44 -1.46 5.66
C HIS A 12 19.36 -1.42 4.58
N ALA A 13 19.53 -2.15 3.47
CA ALA A 13 18.53 -2.22 2.40
C ALA A 13 17.18 -2.79 2.89
N SER A 14 17.20 -3.85 3.70
CA SER A 14 15.99 -4.42 4.31
C SER A 14 15.30 -3.44 5.27
N THR A 15 16.08 -2.69 6.05
CA THR A 15 15.56 -1.70 7.02
C THR A 15 14.91 -0.52 6.33
N ILE A 16 15.52 0.02 5.27
CA ILE A 16 14.96 1.14 4.49
C ILE A 16 13.59 0.77 3.94
N ARG A 17 13.44 -0.43 3.37
CA ARG A 17 12.14 -0.89 2.84
C ARG A 17 11.08 -0.99 3.93
N ARG A 18 11.43 -1.56 5.10
CA ARG A 18 10.48 -1.67 6.23
C ARG A 18 10.00 -0.30 6.68
N VAL A 19 10.92 0.67 6.79
CA VAL A 19 10.57 2.07 7.11
C VAL A 19 9.67 2.67 6.03
N ALA A 20 9.98 2.45 4.74
CA ALA A 20 9.17 2.94 3.63
C ALA A 20 7.74 2.35 3.63
N LEU A 21 7.58 1.06 3.95
CA LEU A 21 6.26 0.43 4.08
C LEU A 21 5.45 1.09 5.20
N VAL A 22 6.04 1.27 6.38
CA VAL A 22 5.37 1.93 7.52
C VAL A 22 5.01 3.37 7.18
N ALA A 23 5.93 4.11 6.54
CA ALA A 23 5.67 5.49 6.12
C ALA A 23 4.50 5.57 5.12
N ALA A 24 4.42 4.65 4.15
CA ALA A 24 3.31 4.59 3.20
C ALA A 24 1.97 4.30 3.90
N MET A 25 1.96 3.38 4.88
CA MET A 25 0.75 3.09 5.67
C MET A 25 0.30 4.32 6.47
N LEU A 26 1.22 5.00 7.14
CA LEU A 26 0.92 6.21 7.91
C LEU A 26 0.41 7.35 7.02
N ALA A 27 1.04 7.56 5.86
CA ALA A 27 0.59 8.54 4.89
C ALA A 27 -0.83 8.22 4.37
N GLY A 28 -1.11 6.95 4.10
CA GLY A 28 -2.44 6.48 3.72
C GLY A 28 -3.50 6.79 4.78
N CYS A 29 -3.24 6.43 6.04
CA CYS A 29 -4.13 6.73 7.15
C CYS A 29 -4.34 8.23 7.34
N LEU A 30 -3.27 9.01 7.25
CA LEU A 30 -3.33 10.46 7.39
C LEU A 30 -4.17 11.10 6.26
N ALA A 31 -4.19 10.51 5.06
CA ALA A 31 -4.95 11.02 3.92
C ALA A 31 -6.46 10.74 3.99
N MET A 32 -6.91 9.77 4.82
CA MET A 32 -8.31 9.35 4.91
C MET A 32 -9.32 10.44 5.30
N PRO A 33 -9.03 11.38 6.22
CA PRO A 33 -9.96 12.45 6.58
C PRO A 33 -10.32 13.35 5.38
N TRP A 34 -9.42 13.54 4.43
CA TRP A 34 -9.64 14.40 3.26
C TRP A 34 -10.19 13.64 2.06
N LEU A 35 -9.64 12.46 1.78
CA LEU A 35 -9.89 11.71 0.53
C LEU A 35 -10.83 10.50 0.71
N GLY A 36 -11.23 10.21 1.94
CA GLY A 36 -12.03 9.04 2.28
C GLY A 36 -11.21 7.75 2.36
N PHE A 37 -11.87 6.60 2.43
CA PHE A 37 -11.19 5.31 2.51
C PHE A 37 -10.65 4.84 1.15
N LEU A 38 -11.44 5.00 0.09
CA LEU A 38 -11.21 4.31 -1.17
C LEU A 38 -9.93 4.80 -1.89
N ILE A 39 -9.78 6.11 -2.04
CA ILE A 39 -8.65 6.69 -2.78
C ILE A 39 -7.32 6.42 -2.05
N PRO A 40 -7.16 6.76 -0.75
CA PRO A 40 -5.94 6.43 -0.01
C PRO A 40 -5.70 4.94 0.10
N GLY A 41 -6.74 4.11 0.24
CA GLY A 41 -6.61 2.66 0.30
C GLY A 41 -5.98 2.10 -0.97
N ILE A 42 -6.46 2.51 -2.15
CA ILE A 42 -5.89 2.11 -3.44
C ILE A 42 -4.44 2.57 -3.55
N ILE A 43 -4.17 3.87 -3.35
CA ILE A 43 -2.82 4.45 -3.47
C ILE A 43 -1.84 3.75 -2.51
N THR A 44 -2.24 3.54 -1.27
CA THR A 44 -1.40 2.89 -0.26
C THR A 44 -1.09 1.46 -0.66
N PHE A 45 -2.10 0.69 -1.14
CA PHE A 45 -1.87 -0.66 -1.61
C PHE A 45 -0.85 -0.68 -2.77
N PHE A 46 -0.98 0.25 -3.71
CA PHE A 46 -0.03 0.40 -4.81
C PHE A 46 1.40 0.68 -4.33
N LEU A 47 1.56 1.60 -3.39
CA LEU A 47 2.86 1.93 -2.80
C LEU A 47 3.45 0.72 -2.08
N LEU A 48 2.67 0.04 -1.25
CA LEU A 48 3.13 -1.16 -0.53
C LEU A 48 3.55 -2.26 -1.49
N MET A 49 2.76 -2.51 -2.53
CA MET A 49 3.09 -3.48 -3.57
C MET A 49 4.41 -3.12 -4.28
N PHE A 50 4.61 -1.86 -4.65
CA PHE A 50 5.83 -1.42 -5.32
C PHE A 50 7.05 -1.53 -4.40
N ILE A 51 6.93 -1.11 -3.15
CA ILE A 51 7.99 -1.15 -2.14
C ILE A 51 8.31 -2.60 -1.75
N ALA A 52 7.31 -3.47 -1.67
CA ALA A 52 7.46 -4.87 -1.24
C ALA A 52 7.93 -5.81 -2.36
N MET A 53 7.84 -5.43 -3.63
CA MET A 53 8.29 -6.28 -4.73
C MET A 53 9.82 -6.32 -4.80
N TYR A 54 10.39 -7.51 -4.64
CA TYR A 54 11.84 -7.75 -4.78
C TYR A 54 12.24 -8.15 -6.21
N ASP A 55 11.34 -8.79 -6.93
CA ASP A 55 11.58 -9.35 -8.26
C ASP A 55 11.31 -8.33 -9.37
N GLU A 56 11.83 -8.65 -10.56
CA GLU A 56 11.49 -7.93 -11.77
C GLU A 56 9.99 -7.94 -12.08
N TRP A 57 9.51 -6.80 -12.53
CA TRP A 57 8.15 -6.60 -12.98
C TRP A 57 7.97 -7.10 -14.40
N SER A 58 7.53 -8.35 -14.55
CA SER A 58 7.08 -8.86 -15.85
C SER A 58 5.84 -8.10 -16.35
N MET A 59 5.65 -8.04 -17.68
CA MET A 59 4.53 -7.31 -18.30
C MET A 59 3.16 -7.79 -17.77
N LYS A 60 3.04 -9.09 -17.47
CA LYS A 60 1.84 -9.66 -16.85
C LYS A 60 1.60 -9.12 -15.44
N ARG A 61 2.65 -9.06 -14.59
CA ARG A 61 2.56 -8.55 -13.21
C ARG A 61 2.20 -7.07 -13.17
N LYS A 62 2.71 -6.27 -14.11
CA LYS A 62 2.40 -4.83 -14.26
C LYS A 62 0.93 -4.54 -14.51
N ILE A 63 0.15 -5.50 -15.01
CA ILE A 63 -1.28 -5.32 -15.27
C ILE A 63 -2.11 -6.05 -14.21
N LEU A 64 -1.76 -7.32 -13.93
CA LEU A 64 -2.53 -8.16 -13.03
C LEU A 64 -2.52 -7.63 -11.59
N TYR A 65 -1.37 -7.19 -11.09
CA TYR A 65 -1.29 -6.81 -9.68
C TYR A 65 -2.04 -5.50 -9.38
N PRO A 66 -1.93 -4.44 -10.22
CA PRO A 66 -2.81 -3.27 -10.12
C PRO A 66 -4.29 -3.60 -10.11
N LEU A 67 -4.72 -4.51 -11.00
CA LEU A 67 -6.12 -4.90 -11.11
C LEU A 67 -6.58 -5.60 -9.83
N VAL A 68 -5.77 -6.53 -9.30
CA VAL A 68 -6.06 -7.23 -8.04
C VAL A 68 -6.07 -6.25 -6.86
N ALA A 69 -5.15 -5.28 -6.81
CA ALA A 69 -5.14 -4.26 -5.77
C ALA A 69 -6.45 -3.47 -5.74
N VAL A 70 -6.91 -2.99 -6.90
CA VAL A 70 -8.18 -2.27 -7.03
C VAL A 70 -9.35 -3.18 -6.63
N ALA A 71 -9.38 -4.41 -7.13
CA ALA A 71 -10.43 -5.37 -6.82
C ALA A 71 -10.55 -5.61 -5.30
N ILE A 72 -9.43 -5.86 -4.61
CA ILE A 72 -9.39 -6.10 -3.17
C ILE A 72 -9.92 -4.87 -2.41
N VAL A 73 -9.43 -3.68 -2.72
CA VAL A 73 -9.82 -2.46 -1.99
C VAL A 73 -11.30 -2.13 -2.20
N VAL A 74 -11.80 -2.26 -3.43
CA VAL A 74 -13.23 -2.06 -3.75
C VAL A 74 -14.10 -3.11 -3.06
N SER A 75 -13.65 -4.37 -3.01
CA SER A 75 -14.37 -5.42 -2.28
C SER A 75 -14.46 -5.12 -0.79
N PHE A 76 -13.37 -4.70 -0.15
CA PHE A 76 -13.41 -4.33 1.28
C PHE A 76 -14.24 -3.07 1.53
N TYR A 77 -14.15 -2.07 0.66
CA TYR A 77 -15.00 -0.88 0.74
C TYR A 77 -16.48 -1.27 0.70
N THR A 78 -16.88 -2.10 -0.26
CA THR A 78 -18.26 -2.57 -0.39
C THR A 78 -18.67 -3.49 0.77
N LEU A 79 -17.80 -4.40 1.17
CA LEU A 79 -18.05 -5.32 2.28
C LEU A 79 -18.29 -4.55 3.58
N PHE A 80 -17.41 -3.60 3.90
CA PHE A 80 -17.51 -2.83 5.13
C PHE A 80 -18.61 -1.79 5.07
N GLY A 81 -18.70 -1.00 4.00
CA GLY A 81 -19.70 0.06 3.88
C GLY A 81 -21.12 -0.45 3.67
N ASN A 82 -21.30 -1.47 2.81
CA ASN A 82 -22.63 -1.87 2.37
C ASN A 82 -23.14 -3.11 3.09
N LEU A 83 -22.29 -4.11 3.36
CA LEU A 83 -22.75 -5.36 3.99
C LEU A 83 -22.68 -5.30 5.51
N LEU A 84 -21.55 -4.81 6.04
CA LEU A 84 -21.30 -4.75 7.49
C LEU A 84 -21.71 -3.41 8.11
N GLN A 85 -22.14 -2.44 7.30
CA GLN A 85 -22.63 -1.12 7.73
C GLN A 85 -21.63 -0.38 8.65
N VAL A 86 -20.33 -0.58 8.40
CA VAL A 86 -19.24 0.11 9.09
C VAL A 86 -19.11 1.52 8.50
N PRO A 87 -19.10 2.58 9.33
CA PRO A 87 -18.91 3.94 8.83
C PRO A 87 -17.48 4.09 8.30
N LEU A 88 -17.36 4.18 6.97
CA LEU A 88 -16.09 4.46 6.30
C LEU A 88 -15.94 5.97 6.06
N PRO A 89 -14.71 6.52 6.16
CA PRO A 89 -14.45 7.90 5.77
C PRO A 89 -14.86 8.17 4.32
N VAL A 90 -15.68 9.18 4.07
CA VAL A 90 -16.04 9.66 2.73
C VAL A 90 -15.08 10.75 2.24
N GLY A 91 -14.39 11.41 3.16
CA GLY A 91 -13.40 12.44 2.87
C GLY A 91 -14.03 13.82 2.75
N SER A 92 -13.51 14.79 3.51
CA SER A 92 -14.04 16.16 3.55
C SER A 92 -13.93 16.90 2.21
N PHE A 93 -13.20 16.39 1.22
CA PHE A 93 -13.13 16.98 -0.13
C PHE A 93 -14.33 16.62 -1.01
N PHE A 94 -15.12 15.62 -0.62
CA PHE A 94 -16.28 15.14 -1.37
C PHE A 94 -17.61 15.40 -0.66
N GLU A 95 -17.56 16.09 0.48
CA GLU A 95 -18.74 16.60 1.22
C GLU A 95 -19.21 17.95 0.68
#